data_AF-A0A939RDL8-F1
#
_entry.id   AF-A0A939RDL8-F1
#
_cell.length_a   1.000
_cell.length_b   1.000
_cell.length_c   1.000
_cell.angle_alpha   90.00
_cell.angle_beta   90.00
_cell.angle_gamma   90.00
#
_symmetry.space_group_name_H-M   'P 1'
#
loop_
_entity.id
_entity.type
_entity.pdbx_description
1 polymer ?
#
loop_
_entity_poly.entity_id
_entity_poly.type
_entity_poly.pdbx_seq_one_letter_code
_entity_poly.pdbx_strand_id
1 'polypeptide(L)'
;MAKNKGWGINFEGFTNLSERYQKLGGDLKKIADECLEFIPAKVNPGLDKAISKHKRTGKTAKSLVKGQKPTWTGDTATIQVGFDISHGGLPSVFLMYGTAKHTPRNQYGTPKRAGAKDNPGIKADKNLYNAIYGAQFQKEISAEQEKIYTDAIQKRLND
;
A
#
# COMPACT_ATOMS: atom_id res chain seq x y z
N MET A 1 -10.75 18.11 -24.68
CA MET A 1 -10.36 18.45 -23.30
C MET A 1 -10.74 17.28 -22.40
N ALA A 2 -9.74 16.53 -21.88
CA ALA A 2 -9.99 15.34 -21.07
C ALA A 2 -10.51 15.75 -19.68
N LYS A 3 -11.67 15.22 -19.30
CA LYS A 3 -12.27 15.45 -17.98
C LYS A 3 -11.36 14.84 -16.90
N ASN A 4 -10.84 15.68 -16.00
CA ASN A 4 -10.14 15.24 -14.80
C ASN A 4 -11.11 14.41 -13.95
N LYS A 5 -10.95 13.08 -13.96
CA LYS A 5 -11.68 12.16 -13.10
C LYS A 5 -11.09 12.28 -11.69
N GLY A 6 -11.50 13.32 -10.96
CA GLY A 6 -11.21 13.42 -9.53
C GLY A 6 -11.99 12.34 -8.79
N TRP A 7 -11.31 11.33 -8.27
CA TRP A 7 -11.89 10.37 -7.33
C TRP A 7 -11.66 10.95 -5.93
N GLY A 8 -12.67 11.64 -5.40
CA GLY A 8 -12.64 12.16 -4.04
C GLY A 8 -12.86 11.03 -3.03
N ILE A 9 -11.94 10.88 -2.09
CA ILE A 9 -12.13 10.09 -0.87
C ILE A 9 -12.97 10.97 0.07
N ASN A 10 -14.06 10.43 0.63
CA ASN A 10 -14.90 11.16 1.58
C ASN A 10 -14.20 11.26 2.94
N PHE A 11 -13.26 12.20 3.06
CA PHE A 11 -12.53 12.50 4.32
C PHE A 11 -13.47 12.88 5.47
N GLU A 12 -14.66 13.38 5.15
CA GLU A 12 -15.67 13.77 6.13
C GLU A 12 -16.16 12.57 6.96
N GLY A 13 -16.16 11.36 6.41
CA GLY A 13 -16.59 10.15 7.13
C GLY A 13 -15.70 9.81 8.32
N PHE A 14 -14.38 9.74 8.13
CA PHE A 14 -13.43 9.35 9.19
C PHE A 14 -13.27 10.42 10.27
N THR A 15 -13.30 11.70 9.90
CA THR A 15 -13.29 12.79 10.88
C THR A 15 -14.53 12.70 11.77
N ASN A 16 -15.71 12.52 11.17
CA ASN A 16 -16.96 12.36 11.91
C ASN A 16 -16.96 11.11 12.82
N LEU A 17 -16.42 9.98 12.36
CA LEU A 17 -16.29 8.76 13.16
C LEU A 17 -15.34 8.96 14.35
N SER A 18 -14.19 9.60 14.11
CA SER A 18 -13.21 9.92 15.15
C SER A 18 -13.81 10.84 16.21
N GLU A 19 -14.48 11.91 15.79
CA GLU A 19 -15.14 12.85 16.71
C GLU A 19 -16.24 12.17 17.53
N ARG A 20 -17.07 11.34 16.91
CA ARG A 20 -18.13 10.59 17.61
C ARG A 20 -17.54 9.63 18.63
N TYR A 21 -16.53 8.86 18.23
CA TYR A 21 -15.86 7.94 19.14
C TYR A 21 -15.21 8.67 20.31
N GLN A 22 -14.55 9.81 20.06
CA GLN A 22 -13.97 10.65 21.12
C GLN A 22 -15.03 11.23 22.07
N LYS A 23 -16.19 11.68 21.55
CA LYS A 23 -17.31 12.16 22.37
C LYS A 23 -17.88 11.08 23.29
N LEU A 24 -17.77 9.81 22.92
CA LEU A 24 -18.12 8.64 23.74
C LEU A 24 -16.97 8.21 24.68
N GLY A 25 -15.98 9.08 24.91
CA GLY A 25 -14.81 8.80 25.75
C GLY A 25 -13.84 7.79 25.14
N GLY A 26 -13.88 7.59 23.83
CA GLY A 26 -13.01 6.67 23.09
C GLY A 26 -11.54 7.09 23.10
N ASP A 27 -10.63 6.12 23.16
CA ASP A 27 -9.19 6.37 23.02
C ASP A 27 -8.80 6.33 21.54
N LEU A 28 -8.55 7.52 20.98
CA LEU A 28 -8.18 7.71 19.59
C LEU A 28 -6.84 7.06 19.22
N LYS A 29 -5.89 6.94 20.16
CA LYS A 29 -4.61 6.28 19.88
C LYS A 29 -4.81 4.78 19.73
N LYS A 30 -5.60 4.18 20.63
CA LYS A 30 -5.89 2.75 20.59
C LYS A 30 -6.64 2.36 19.31
N ILE A 31 -7.66 3.11 18.90
CA ILE A 31 -8.40 2.79 17.67
C ILE A 31 -7.53 2.99 16.41
N ALA A 32 -6.62 3.97 16.43
CA ALA A 32 -5.64 4.17 15.36
C ALA A 32 -4.67 2.99 15.27
N ASP A 33 -4.22 2.43 16.40
CA ASP A 33 -3.39 1.24 16.41
C ASP A 33 -4.13 0.05 15.78
N GLU A 34 -5.38 -0.20 16.19
CA GLU A 34 -6.24 -1.26 15.63
C GLU A 34 -6.44 -1.11 14.11
N CYS A 35 -6.62 0.13 13.63
CA CYS A 35 -6.76 0.45 12.20
C CYS A 35 -5.49 0.22 11.38
N LEU A 36 -4.32 0.18 12.02
CA LEU A 36 -3.04 -0.04 11.33
C LEU A 36 -2.60 -1.51 11.43
N GLU A 37 -2.84 -2.18 12.55
CA GLU A 37 -2.38 -3.56 12.80
C GLU A 37 -2.89 -4.60 11.79
N PHE A 38 -4.08 -4.42 11.21
CA PHE A 38 -4.60 -5.38 10.22
C PHE A 38 -3.96 -5.23 8.83
N ILE A 39 -3.35 -4.09 8.52
CA ILE A 39 -2.85 -3.79 7.18
C ILE A 39 -1.80 -4.80 6.70
N PRO A 40 -0.75 -5.13 7.49
CA PRO A 40 0.24 -6.13 7.07
C PRO A 40 -0.39 -7.49 6.79
N ALA A 41 -1.36 -7.93 7.59
CA ALA A 41 -2.05 -9.20 7.38
C ALA A 41 -2.82 -9.24 6.05
N LYS A 42 -3.33 -8.10 5.59
CA LYS A 42 -4.03 -7.98 4.31
C LYS A 42 -3.07 -7.90 3.11
N VAL A 43 -1.95 -7.17 3.26
CA VAL A 43 -0.98 -6.92 2.17
C VAL A 43 -0.07 -8.12 1.91
N ASN A 44 0.45 -8.70 2.98
CA ASN A 44 1.56 -9.66 2.90
C ASN A 44 1.24 -10.92 2.08
N PRO A 45 0.04 -11.51 2.12
CA PRO A 45 -0.29 -12.65 1.26
C PRO A 45 -0.21 -12.31 -0.25
N GLY A 46 -0.66 -11.11 -0.62
CA GLY A 46 -0.58 -10.62 -2.00
C GLY A 46 0.87 -10.40 -2.44
N LEU A 47 1.69 -9.82 -1.55
CA LEU A 47 3.11 -9.60 -1.80
C LEU A 47 3.92 -10.90 -1.86
N ASP A 48 3.74 -11.82 -0.91
CA ASP A 48 4.40 -13.13 -0.90
C ASP A 48 4.08 -13.91 -2.19
N LYS A 49 2.82 -13.89 -2.63
CA LYS A 49 2.41 -14.52 -3.90
C LYS A 49 3.04 -13.83 -5.10
N ALA A 50 3.03 -12.50 -5.16
CA ALA A 50 3.56 -11.74 -6.29
C ALA A 50 5.09 -11.84 -6.40
N ILE A 51 5.82 -11.82 -5.28
CA ILE A 51 7.29 -11.88 -5.26
C ILE A 51 7.82 -13.29 -5.52
N SER A 52 7.02 -14.34 -5.27
CA SER A 52 7.42 -15.74 -5.45
C SER A 52 7.93 -16.07 -6.87
N LYS A 53 7.41 -15.39 -7.90
CA LYS A 53 7.84 -15.55 -9.29
C LYS A 53 9.18 -14.89 -9.60
N HIS A 54 9.66 -14.00 -8.73
CA HIS A 54 10.91 -13.25 -8.88
C HIS A 54 12.01 -13.81 -7.97
N LYS A 55 12.44 -15.04 -8.24
CA LYS A 55 13.43 -15.73 -7.41
C LYS A 55 14.78 -15.87 -8.12
N ARG A 56 15.69 -14.93 -7.85
CA ARG A 56 17.12 -15.08 -8.18
C ARG A 56 17.95 -15.57 -6.99
N THR A 57 17.94 -14.81 -5.90
CA THR A 57 18.63 -15.17 -4.63
C THR A 57 17.67 -15.36 -3.46
N GLY A 58 16.41 -14.93 -3.62
CA GLY A 58 15.41 -14.93 -2.55
C GLY A 58 15.58 -13.81 -1.51
N LYS A 59 16.62 -12.97 -1.60
CA LYS A 59 16.86 -11.88 -0.62
C LYS A 59 15.67 -10.90 -0.53
N THR A 60 15.08 -10.52 -1.65
CA THR A 60 13.93 -9.61 -1.70
C THR A 60 12.66 -10.21 -1.09
N ALA A 61 12.41 -11.52 -1.28
CA ALA A 61 11.30 -12.16 -0.59
C ALA A 61 11.51 -12.20 0.93
N LYS A 62 12.77 -12.39 1.37
CA LYS A 62 13.13 -12.38 2.80
C LYS A 62 13.05 -11.00 3.46
N SER A 63 13.14 -9.92 2.68
CA SER A 63 13.04 -8.54 3.19
C SER A 63 11.59 -8.06 3.35
N LEU A 64 10.58 -8.92 3.12
CA LEU A 64 9.17 -8.59 3.33
C LEU A 64 8.89 -8.40 4.83
N VAL A 65 8.30 -7.28 5.20
CA VAL A 65 7.95 -6.92 6.58
C VAL A 65 6.65 -7.65 6.98
N LYS A 66 6.74 -8.63 7.90
CA LYS A 66 5.62 -9.55 8.20
C LYS A 66 4.71 -9.16 9.37
N GLY A 67 5.12 -8.26 10.25
CA GLY A 67 4.36 -7.97 11.46
C GLY A 67 5.02 -6.89 12.31
N GLN A 68 4.99 -5.65 11.82
CA GLN A 68 5.38 -4.51 12.64
C GLN A 68 4.18 -3.95 13.38
N LYS A 69 4.43 -3.48 14.59
CA LYS A 69 3.45 -2.68 15.34
C LYS A 69 3.47 -1.23 14.84
N PRO A 70 2.36 -0.49 15.00
CA PRO A 70 2.34 0.94 14.78
C PRO A 70 3.40 1.65 15.65
N THR A 71 4.16 2.55 15.03
CA THR A 71 5.10 3.43 15.71
C THR A 71 4.54 4.84 15.73
N TRP A 72 4.58 5.49 16.90
CA TRP A 72 4.11 6.85 17.09
C TRP A 72 5.26 7.84 17.02
N THR A 73 5.08 8.91 16.25
CA THR A 73 5.96 10.09 16.26
C THR A 73 5.08 11.32 16.45
N GLY A 74 5.07 11.86 17.67
CA GLY A 74 4.09 12.88 18.08
C GLY A 74 2.67 12.34 18.00
N ASP A 75 1.82 12.99 17.21
CA ASP A 75 0.41 12.61 16.99
C ASP A 75 0.19 11.75 15.74
N THR A 76 1.27 11.34 15.05
CA THR A 76 1.17 10.51 13.85
C THR A 76 1.56 9.07 14.16
N ALA A 77 0.64 8.14 13.92
CA ALA A 77 0.91 6.71 13.91
C ALA A 77 1.31 6.25 12.51
N THR A 78 2.32 5.40 12.40
CA THR A 78 2.78 4.85 11.11
C THR A 78 3.09 3.37 11.28
N ILE A 79 2.78 2.58 10.26
CA ILE A 79 3.13 1.16 10.19
C ILE A 79 3.91 0.91 8.89
N GLN A 80 5.03 0.18 8.96
CA GLN A 80 5.77 -0.16 7.74
C GLN A 80 5.16 -1.39 7.08
N VAL A 81 5.04 -1.30 5.76
CA VAL A 81 4.43 -2.32 4.92
C VAL A 81 5.31 -2.48 3.68
N GLY A 82 5.43 -3.70 3.16
CA GLY A 82 6.20 -3.99 1.97
C GLY A 82 7.61 -4.48 2.28
N PHE A 83 8.59 -4.04 1.51
CA PHE A 83 9.95 -4.57 1.55
C PHE A 83 10.93 -3.60 2.20
N ASP A 84 11.79 -4.12 3.07
CA ASP A 84 12.91 -3.38 3.64
C ASP A 84 13.97 -3.10 2.57
N ILE A 85 14.03 -1.85 2.11
CA ILE A 85 14.93 -1.41 1.03
C ILE A 85 16.40 -1.64 1.39
N SER A 86 16.79 -1.36 2.63
CA SER A 86 18.17 -1.46 3.12
C SER A 86 18.62 -2.92 3.22
N HIS A 87 17.71 -3.83 3.58
CA HIS A 87 18.02 -5.24 3.81
C HIS A 87 17.59 -6.16 2.64
N GLY A 88 17.74 -5.69 1.40
CA GLY A 88 17.55 -6.51 0.20
C GLY A 88 16.22 -6.33 -0.52
N GLY A 89 15.42 -5.35 -0.11
CA GLY A 89 14.13 -4.99 -0.68
C GLY A 89 14.22 -4.03 -1.86
N LEU A 90 15.34 -3.35 -2.10
CA LEU A 90 15.51 -2.43 -3.23
C LEU A 90 15.07 -3.01 -4.60
N PRO A 91 15.34 -4.29 -4.95
CA PRO A 91 14.85 -4.88 -6.18
C PRO A 91 13.32 -4.84 -6.34
N SER A 92 12.55 -4.81 -5.25
CA SER A 92 11.08 -4.72 -5.31
C SER A 92 10.60 -3.46 -6.03
N VAL A 93 11.29 -2.33 -5.89
CA VAL A 93 10.95 -1.07 -6.57
C VAL A 93 11.07 -1.25 -8.09
N PHE A 94 12.18 -1.84 -8.54
CA PHE A 94 12.40 -2.14 -9.95
C PHE A 94 11.43 -3.19 -10.49
N LEU A 95 10.98 -4.12 -9.66
CA LEU A 95 9.95 -5.07 -10.04
C LEU A 95 8.58 -4.40 -10.15
N MET A 96 8.21 -3.52 -9.21
CA MET A 96 6.93 -2.81 -9.21
C MET A 96 6.80 -1.83 -10.38
N TYR A 97 7.82 -1.01 -10.61
CA TYR A 97 7.78 0.05 -11.63
C TYR A 97 8.39 -0.38 -12.97
N GLY A 98 9.10 -1.51 -13.01
CA GLY A 98 9.88 -1.95 -14.16
C GLY A 98 11.21 -1.21 -14.28
N THR A 99 11.98 -1.56 -15.30
CA THR A 99 13.23 -0.88 -15.64
C THR A 99 13.26 -0.50 -17.11
N ALA A 100 13.68 0.74 -17.39
CA ALA A 100 14.11 1.10 -18.73
C ALA A 100 15.47 0.43 -19.00
N LYS A 101 15.66 -0.17 -20.19
CA LYS A 101 17.02 -0.29 -20.73
C LYS A 101 17.40 1.07 -21.33
N HIS A 102 18.70 1.39 -21.37
CA HIS A 102 19.20 2.50 -22.19
C HIS A 102 18.62 2.36 -23.61
N THR A 103 17.69 3.25 -23.97
CA THR A 103 16.93 3.17 -25.22
C THR A 103 17.82 3.66 -26.37
N PRO A 104 18.04 2.88 -27.45
CA PRO A 104 18.34 3.50 -28.73
C PRO A 104 17.09 4.27 -29.18
N ARG A 105 17.20 5.59 -29.31
CA ARG A 105 16.14 6.44 -29.84
C ARG A 105 15.94 6.11 -31.33
N ASN A 106 14.71 6.21 -31.83
CA ASN A 106 14.53 6.24 -33.29
C ASN A 106 15.08 7.57 -33.85
N GLN A 107 15.12 7.70 -35.18
CA GLN A 107 15.59 8.91 -35.87
C GLN A 107 14.86 10.21 -35.46
N TYR A 108 13.72 10.11 -34.76
CA TYR A 108 12.92 11.23 -34.26
C TYR A 108 13.09 11.49 -32.75
N GLY A 109 14.04 10.82 -32.09
CA GLY A 109 14.33 11.03 -30.67
C GLY A 109 13.30 10.44 -29.69
N THR A 110 12.29 9.73 -30.17
CA THR A 110 11.21 9.19 -29.31
C THR A 110 11.60 7.83 -28.71
N PRO A 111 11.37 7.62 -27.41
CA PRO A 111 11.67 6.34 -26.77
C PRO A 111 10.69 5.25 -27.25
N LYS A 112 11.20 4.11 -27.71
CA LYS A 112 10.38 2.91 -27.91
C LYS A 112 9.87 2.43 -26.53
N ARG A 113 8.55 2.22 -26.41
CA ARG A 113 7.88 1.76 -25.17
C ARG A 113 8.62 0.57 -24.53
N ALA A 114 8.69 0.53 -23.19
CA ALA A 114 9.28 -0.58 -22.45
C ALA A 114 8.62 -1.92 -22.83
N GLY A 115 9.42 -2.92 -23.20
CA GLY A 115 8.93 -4.23 -23.63
C GLY A 115 8.56 -4.36 -25.11
N ALA A 116 8.98 -3.42 -25.96
CA ALA A 116 9.05 -3.63 -27.41
C ALA A 116 10.12 -4.69 -27.75
N LYS A 117 10.02 -5.32 -28.93
CA LYS A 117 10.98 -6.34 -29.42
C LYS A 117 12.44 -5.87 -29.35
N ASP A 118 12.67 -4.56 -29.48
CA ASP A 118 13.99 -3.91 -29.45
C ASP A 118 14.29 -3.18 -28.11
N ASN A 119 13.45 -3.35 -27.08
CA ASN A 119 13.64 -2.78 -25.74
C ASN A 119 13.34 -3.83 -24.65
N PRO A 120 14.29 -4.76 -24.39
CA PRO A 120 14.10 -5.88 -23.46
C PRO A 120 14.25 -5.49 -21.97
N GLY A 121 13.81 -4.29 -21.57
CA GLY A 121 13.71 -3.89 -20.17
C GLY A 121 12.75 -4.78 -19.37
N ILE A 122 12.88 -4.80 -18.04
CA ILE A 122 11.99 -5.60 -17.18
C ILE A 122 10.63 -4.90 -17.14
N LYS A 123 9.58 -5.60 -17.55
CA LYS A 123 8.20 -5.10 -17.46
C LYS A 123 7.79 -4.99 -15.99
N ALA A 124 7.09 -3.91 -15.66
CA ALA A 124 6.49 -3.68 -14.36
C ALA A 124 5.57 -4.84 -13.95
N ASP A 125 5.73 -5.30 -12.72
CA ASP A 125 4.88 -6.28 -12.09
C ASP A 125 3.67 -5.59 -11.45
N LYS A 126 2.61 -5.48 -12.25
CA LYS A 126 1.34 -4.89 -11.80
C LYS A 126 0.75 -5.61 -10.59
N ASN A 127 0.99 -6.90 -10.39
CA ASN A 127 0.45 -7.62 -9.24
C ASN A 127 1.17 -7.21 -7.95
N LEU A 128 2.50 -7.08 -8.02
CA LEU A 128 3.31 -6.60 -6.90
C LEU A 128 2.96 -5.14 -6.56
N TYR A 129 2.80 -4.29 -7.58
CA TYR A 129 2.40 -2.89 -7.40
C TYR A 129 0.98 -2.79 -6.79
N ASN A 130 0.01 -3.51 -7.37
CA ASN A 130 -1.39 -3.43 -6.94
C ASN A 130 -1.61 -3.98 -5.53
N ALA A 131 -0.75 -4.87 -5.04
CA ALA A 131 -0.82 -5.38 -3.67
C ALA A 131 -0.57 -4.31 -2.60
N ILE A 132 0.08 -3.20 -2.95
CA ILE A 132 0.31 -2.07 -2.02
C ILE A 132 -0.48 -0.83 -2.45
N TYR A 133 -0.46 -0.50 -3.74
CA TYR A 133 -0.98 0.77 -4.27
C TYR A 133 -2.26 0.61 -5.10
N GLY A 134 -2.81 -0.60 -5.20
CA GLY A 134 -4.00 -0.86 -6.01
C GLY A 134 -5.24 -0.16 -5.44
N ALA A 135 -6.05 0.42 -6.31
CA ALA A 135 -7.28 1.11 -5.89
C ALA A 135 -8.26 0.19 -5.15
N GLN A 136 -8.39 -1.07 -5.57
CA GLN A 136 -9.23 -2.05 -4.88
C GLN A 136 -8.72 -2.33 -3.47
N PHE A 137 -7.40 -2.46 -3.33
CA PHE A 137 -6.76 -2.70 -2.04
C PHE A 137 -6.96 -1.51 -1.08
N GLN A 138 -6.81 -0.28 -1.58
CA GLN A 138 -7.08 0.93 -0.80
C GLN A 138 -8.54 1.00 -0.32
N LYS A 139 -9.51 0.63 -1.19
CA LYS A 139 -10.92 0.55 -0.80
C LYS A 139 -11.17 -0.47 0.31
N GLU A 140 -10.52 -1.63 0.23
CA GLU A 140 -10.64 -2.67 1.26
C GLU A 140 -10.07 -2.23 2.60
N ILE A 141 -8.92 -1.53 2.62
CA ILE A 141 -8.40 -0.92 3.85
C ILE A 141 -9.41 0.08 4.42
N SER A 142 -9.90 1.01 3.61
CA SER A 142 -10.82 2.04 4.10
C SER A 142 -12.11 1.45 4.65
N ALA A 143 -12.67 0.42 4.00
CA ALA A 143 -13.86 -0.26 4.48
C ALA A 143 -13.62 -0.97 5.83
N GLU A 144 -12.47 -1.62 6.00
CA GLU A 144 -12.13 -2.29 7.26
C GLU A 144 -11.89 -1.28 8.38
N GLN A 145 -11.22 -0.15 8.10
CA GLN A 145 -11.05 0.93 9.07
C GLN A 145 -12.38 1.54 9.51
N GLU A 146 -13.29 1.78 8.57
CA GLU A 146 -14.64 2.26 8.87
C GLU A 146 -15.40 1.26 9.76
N LYS A 147 -15.28 -0.04 9.47
CA LYS A 147 -15.85 -1.10 10.30
C LYS A 147 -15.28 -1.10 11.72
N ILE A 148 -13.96 -0.96 11.88
CA ILE A 148 -13.31 -0.87 13.21
C ILE A 148 -13.88 0.29 14.03
N TYR A 149 -14.00 1.48 13.42
CA TYR A 149 -14.58 2.65 14.09
C TYR A 149 -16.05 2.44 14.47
N THR A 150 -16.86 1.93 13.53
CA THR A 150 -18.30 1.72 13.77
C THR A 150 -18.56 0.66 14.84
N ASP A 151 -17.84 -0.46 14.82
CA ASP A 151 -17.91 -1.51 15.85
C ASP A 151 -17.49 -0.95 17.22
N ALA A 152 -16.44 -0.13 17.28
CA ALA A 152 -15.98 0.48 18.53
C ALA A 152 -16.99 1.49 19.09
N ILE A 153 -17.61 2.30 18.24
CA ILE A 153 -18.70 3.22 18.63
C ILE A 153 -19.91 2.42 19.15
N GLN A 154 -20.32 1.36 18.44
CA GLN A 154 -21.48 0.58 18.82
C GLN A 154 -21.28 -0.13 20.17
N LYS A 155 -20.09 -0.66 20.44
CA LYS A 155 -19.76 -1.22 21.77
C LYS A 155 -19.97 -0.17 22.86
N ARG A 156 -19.43 1.03 22.67
CA ARG A 156 -19.54 2.14 23.64
C ARG A 156 -20.96 2.68 23.84
N LEU A 157 -21.84 2.54 22.85
CA LEU A 157 -23.24 2.93 22.99
C LEU A 157 -24.06 1.93 23.81
N ASN A 158 -23.58 0.69 23.93
CA ASN A 158 -24.26 -0.39 24.64
C ASN A 158 -23.64 -0.70 26.01
N ASP A 159 -22.54 -0.02 26.37
CA ASP A 159 -21.88 -0.05 27.68
C ASP A 159 -22.49 1.02 28.62
#